data_AF-A0A5Q4F8B2-F1
#
_entry.id   AF-A0A5Q4F8B2-F1
#
_cell.length_a   1.000
_cell.length_b   1.000
_cell.length_c   1.000
_cell.angle_alpha   90.00
_cell.angle_beta   90.00
_cell.angle_gamma   90.00
#
_symmetry.space_group_name_H-M   'P 1'
#
loop_
_entity.id
_entity.type
_entity.pdbx_description
1 polymer ?
#
loop_
_entity_poly.entity_id
_entity_poly.type
_entity_poly.pdbx_seq_one_letter_code
_entity_poly.pdbx_strand_id
1 'polypeptide(L)'
;MELTTILFYLFSAVTLGAAAVMVFSRNIVHSAFALMFSLIGVAALYVLLHADFMAATQLLVYVGGILVLILFGVMLTNQGHNTGFRAGSVNLLPATLLSVTAAAVLIYAFVTADWAITDAEGLTETVHPLGMMLMGDYLLPFISAGVLLLIAIIGAILISTKLSDRSENSSEI
;
A
#
# COMPACT_ATOMS: atom_id res chain seq x y z
N MET A 1 13.90 -28.49 2.93
CA MET A 1 13.70 -27.05 2.73
C MET A 1 13.97 -26.38 4.06
N GLU A 2 14.76 -25.31 4.07
CA GLU A 2 14.93 -24.47 5.26
C GLU A 2 13.56 -23.92 5.69
N LEU A 3 13.34 -23.79 7.01
CA LEU A 3 12.09 -23.27 7.56
C LEU A 3 11.76 -21.88 6.98
N THR A 4 12.77 -21.05 6.79
CA THR A 4 12.66 -19.71 6.19
C THR A 4 12.11 -19.75 4.77
N THR A 5 12.50 -20.74 3.96
CA THR A 5 11.99 -20.91 2.59
C THR A 5 10.50 -21.29 2.58
N ILE A 6 10.09 -22.17 3.49
CA ILE A 6 8.68 -22.56 3.63
C ILE A 6 7.84 -21.35 4.06
N LEU A 7 8.31 -20.61 5.06
CA LEU A 7 7.64 -19.38 5.53
C LEU A 7 7.57 -18.32 4.42
N PHE A 8 8.63 -18.15 3.63
CA PHE A 8 8.64 -17.24 2.50
C PHE A 8 7.53 -17.57 1.49
N TYR A 9 7.49 -18.83 1.01
CA TYR A 9 6.46 -19.23 0.06
C TYR A 9 5.04 -19.13 0.63
N LEU A 10 4.87 -19.44 1.93
CA LEU A 10 3.59 -19.29 2.61
C LEU A 10 3.13 -17.82 2.62
N PHE A 11 3.97 -16.89 3.09
CA PHE A 11 3.61 -15.47 3.17
C PHE A 11 3.47 -14.84 1.78
N SER A 12 4.29 -15.22 0.80
CA SER A 12 4.12 -14.80 -0.59
C SER A 12 2.79 -15.30 -1.18
N ALA A 13 2.42 -16.56 -0.96
CA ALA A 13 1.15 -17.10 -1.43
C ALA A 13 -0.05 -16.41 -0.78
N VAL A 14 0.00 -16.15 0.53
CA VAL A 14 -1.04 -15.39 1.25
C VAL A 14 -1.13 -13.96 0.70
N THR A 15 0.00 -13.29 0.48
CA THR A 15 0.04 -11.92 -0.04
C THR A 15 -0.58 -11.83 -1.43
N LEU A 16 -0.17 -12.70 -2.34
CA LEU A 16 -0.68 -12.72 -3.72
C LEU A 16 -2.14 -13.18 -3.78
N GLY A 17 -2.52 -14.18 -2.97
CA GLY A 17 -3.89 -14.65 -2.87
C GLY A 17 -4.83 -13.56 -2.36
N ALA A 18 -4.42 -12.84 -1.32
CA ALA A 18 -5.16 -11.71 -0.76
C ALA A 18 -5.28 -10.55 -1.77
N ALA A 19 -4.21 -10.22 -2.49
CA ALA A 19 -4.25 -9.24 -3.58
C ALA A 19 -5.20 -9.65 -4.71
N ALA A 20 -5.23 -10.92 -5.09
CA ALA A 20 -6.18 -11.44 -6.07
C ALA A 20 -7.63 -11.31 -5.59
N VAL A 21 -7.92 -11.71 -4.35
CA VAL A 21 -9.26 -11.55 -3.75
C VAL A 21 -9.67 -10.07 -3.71
N MET A 22 -8.74 -9.17 -3.39
CA MET A 22 -8.98 -7.73 -3.36
C MET A 22 -9.44 -7.18 -4.72
N VAL A 23 -8.76 -7.58 -5.81
CA VAL A 23 -9.07 -7.13 -7.18
C VAL A 23 -10.34 -7.77 -7.74
N PHE A 24 -10.58 -9.06 -7.45
CA PHE A 24 -11.74 -9.79 -7.99
C PHE A 24 -13.01 -9.64 -7.15
N SER A 25 -12.91 -9.18 -5.91
CA SER A 25 -14.07 -8.97 -5.03
C SER A 25 -14.94 -7.81 -5.53
N ARG A 26 -16.25 -8.04 -5.58
CA ARG A 26 -17.26 -7.03 -5.91
C ARG A 26 -17.69 -6.18 -4.72
N ASN A 27 -17.42 -6.64 -3.50
CA ASN A 27 -17.76 -5.93 -2.29
C ASN A 27 -16.53 -5.15 -1.81
N ILE A 28 -16.64 -3.82 -1.75
CA ILE A 28 -15.54 -2.92 -1.38
C ILE A 28 -15.02 -3.24 0.04
N VAL A 29 -15.91 -3.63 0.96
CA VAL A 29 -15.52 -4.01 2.32
C VAL A 29 -14.67 -5.27 2.28
N HIS A 30 -15.07 -6.30 1.53
CA HIS A 30 -14.26 -7.51 1.37
C HIS A 30 -12.93 -7.23 0.67
N SER A 31 -12.91 -6.34 -0.31
CA SER A 31 -11.66 -5.91 -0.96
C SER A 31 -10.71 -5.22 0.02
N ALA A 32 -11.24 -4.37 0.91
CA ALA A 32 -10.43 -3.68 1.91
C ALA A 32 -9.90 -4.63 3.00
N PHE A 33 -10.69 -5.61 3.45
CA PHE A 33 -10.18 -6.66 4.34
C PHE A 33 -9.14 -7.56 3.65
N ALA A 34 -9.34 -7.90 2.38
CA ALA A 34 -8.34 -8.64 1.61
C ALA A 34 -7.02 -7.85 1.47
N LEU A 35 -7.10 -6.53 1.27
CA LEU A 35 -5.92 -5.65 1.31
C LEU A 35 -5.19 -5.73 2.66
N MET A 36 -5.90 -5.81 3.79
CA MET A 36 -5.30 -5.99 5.12
C MET A 36 -4.37 -7.21 5.16
N PHE A 37 -4.86 -8.37 4.71
CA PHE A 37 -4.07 -9.59 4.69
C PHE A 37 -2.86 -9.49 3.75
N SER A 38 -3.00 -8.80 2.62
CA SER A 38 -1.87 -8.53 1.72
C SER A 38 -0.81 -7.66 2.40
N LEU A 39 -1.20 -6.59 3.10
CA LEU A 39 -0.25 -5.69 3.76
C LEU A 39 0.46 -6.34 4.95
N ILE A 40 -0.25 -7.17 5.72
CA ILE A 40 0.35 -7.97 6.80
C ILE A 40 1.29 -9.04 6.22
N GLY A 41 0.92 -9.67 5.10
CA GLY A 41 1.79 -10.63 4.41
C GLY A 41 3.10 -9.98 3.94
N VAL A 42 3.04 -8.76 3.39
CA VAL A 42 4.24 -7.97 3.05
C VAL A 42 5.07 -7.65 4.30
N ALA A 43 4.45 -7.27 5.42
CA ALA A 43 5.17 -7.02 6.66
C ALA A 43 5.92 -8.28 7.15
N ALA A 44 5.29 -9.46 7.05
CA ALA A 44 5.94 -10.73 7.36
C ALA A 44 7.14 -11.02 6.44
N LEU A 45 7.01 -10.73 5.14
CA LEU A 45 8.14 -10.83 4.20
C LEU A 45 9.29 -9.89 4.59
N TYR A 46 9.01 -8.66 5.04
CA TYR A 46 10.06 -7.77 5.55
C TYR A 46 10.79 -8.32 6.77
N VAL A 47 10.08 -8.97 7.70
CA VAL A 47 10.73 -9.66 8.83
C VAL A 47 11.65 -10.78 8.34
N LEU A 48 11.22 -11.57 7.35
CA LEU A 48 12.06 -12.62 6.75
C LEU A 48 13.30 -12.06 6.04
N LEU A 49 13.24 -10.82 5.57
CA LEU A 49 14.36 -10.09 4.97
C LEU A 49 15.23 -9.35 6.01
N HIS A 50 15.02 -9.56 7.32
CA HIS A 50 15.72 -8.83 8.40
C HIS A 50 15.52 -7.31 8.33
N ALA A 51 14.39 -6.86 7.80
CA ALA A 51 14.04 -5.45 7.65
C ALA A 51 13.02 -5.00 8.72
N ASP A 52 13.42 -5.08 10.00
CA ASP A 52 12.53 -4.92 11.14
C ASP A 52 11.85 -3.55 11.21
N PHE A 53 12.60 -2.48 10.93
CA PHE A 53 12.03 -1.13 10.87
C PHE A 53 10.97 -1.00 9.76
N MET A 54 11.22 -1.59 8.59
CA MET A 54 10.27 -1.57 7.48
C MET A 54 9.02 -2.39 7.80
N ALA A 55 9.17 -3.55 8.46
CA ALA A 55 8.04 -4.35 8.92
C ALA A 55 7.19 -3.59 9.95
N ALA A 56 7.81 -2.94 10.92
CA ALA A 56 7.11 -2.17 11.95
C ALA A 56 6.37 -0.96 11.36
N THR A 57 7.01 -0.20 10.46
CA THR A 57 6.37 0.93 9.78
C THR A 57 5.27 0.49 8.81
N GLN A 58 5.40 -0.67 8.16
CA GLN A 58 4.35 -1.28 7.34
C GLN A 58 3.07 -1.51 8.16
N LEU A 59 3.21 -2.07 9.37
CA LEU A 59 2.07 -2.29 10.26
C LEU A 59 1.52 -0.99 10.84
N LEU A 60 2.39 -0.06 11.27
CA LEU A 60 1.96 1.19 11.90
C LEU A 60 1.26 2.11 10.89
N VAL A 61 1.90 2.40 9.75
CA VAL A 61 1.45 3.41 8.79
C VAL A 61 0.40 2.85 7.83
N TYR A 62 0.69 1.71 7.19
CA TYR A 62 -0.20 1.19 6.15
C TYR A 62 -1.38 0.44 6.75
N VAL A 63 -1.15 -0.52 7.65
CA VAL A 63 -2.24 -1.29 8.27
C VAL A 63 -2.96 -0.48 9.34
N GLY A 64 -2.22 0.20 10.22
CA GLY A 64 -2.78 0.93 11.36
C GLY A 64 -3.42 2.27 11.00
N GLY A 65 -2.79 3.04 10.10
CA GLY A 65 -3.27 4.36 9.71
C GLY A 65 -4.10 4.35 8.43
N ILE A 66 -3.42 4.18 7.29
CA ILE A 66 -4.00 4.38 5.95
C ILE A 66 -5.17 3.43 5.71
N LEU A 67 -5.00 2.13 5.95
CA LEU A 67 -6.04 1.14 5.71
C LEU A 67 -7.26 1.37 6.61
N VAL A 68 -7.05 1.71 7.88
CA VAL A 68 -8.14 2.03 8.81
C VAL A 68 -8.92 3.26 8.33
N LEU A 69 -8.23 4.31 7.90
CA LEU A 69 -8.88 5.50 7.30
C LEU A 69 -9.66 5.15 6.03
N ILE A 70 -9.12 4.30 5.16
CA ILE A 70 -9.82 3.81 3.96
C ILE A 70 -11.06 3.01 4.36
N LEU A 71 -10.96 2.10 5.32
CA LEU A 71 -12.08 1.30 5.82
C LEU A 71 -13.19 2.20 6.38
N PHE A 72 -12.84 3.17 7.22
CA PHE A 72 -13.81 4.15 7.71
C PHE A 72 -14.46 4.94 6.58
N GLY A 73 -13.68 5.46 5.63
CA GLY A 73 -14.17 6.21 4.48
C GLY A 73 -15.13 5.39 3.62
N VAL A 74 -14.75 4.16 3.28
CA VAL A 74 -15.57 3.20 2.52
C VAL A 74 -16.86 2.87 3.26
N MET A 75 -16.79 2.59 4.56
CA MET A 75 -17.98 2.22 5.35
C MET A 75 -18.95 3.40 5.48
N LEU A 76 -18.45 4.63 5.65
CA LEU A 76 -19.28 5.84 5.71
C LEU A 76 -19.90 6.22 4.37
N THR A 77 -19.20 5.97 3.25
CA THR A 77 -19.68 6.33 1.91
C THR A 77 -20.51 5.24 1.24
N ASN A 78 -20.71 4.07 1.87
CA ASN A 78 -21.36 2.92 1.26
C ASN A 78 -22.87 3.16 1.01
N GLN A 79 -23.18 3.98 0.01
CA GLN A 79 -24.47 4.00 -0.67
C GLN A 79 -24.47 2.78 -1.59
N GLY A 80 -25.29 1.79 -1.26
CA GLY A 80 -25.39 0.54 -2.01
C GLY A 80 -25.72 0.76 -3.48
N HIS A 81 -24.71 1.00 -4.31
CA HIS A 81 -24.84 1.13 -5.74
C HIS A 81 -24.76 -0.28 -6.35
N ASN A 82 -25.85 -1.01 -6.20
CA ASN A 82 -26.15 -2.22 -6.96
C ASN A 82 -26.65 -1.87 -8.37
N THR A 83 -26.08 -0.84 -9.00
CA THR A 83 -26.20 -0.66 -10.44
C THR A 83 -25.01 -1.38 -11.02
N GLY A 84 -25.29 -2.42 -11.81
CA GLY A 84 -24.25 -3.17 -12.49
C GLY A 84 -23.37 -2.19 -13.25
N PHE A 85 -22.20 -1.89 -12.70
CA PHE A 85 -21.04 -1.47 -13.47
C PHE A 85 -20.76 -2.62 -14.42
N ARG A 86 -21.50 -2.67 -15.52
CA ARG A 86 -20.95 -3.06 -16.80
C ARG A 86 -19.85 -2.03 -17.04
N ALA A 87 -18.69 -2.25 -16.44
CA ALA A 87 -17.44 -1.82 -17.03
C ALA A 87 -17.56 -2.28 -18.48
N GLY A 88 -17.89 -1.33 -19.36
CA GLY A 88 -18.17 -1.64 -20.75
C GLY A 88 -17.03 -2.51 -21.23
N SER A 89 -17.34 -3.66 -21.80
CA SER A 89 -16.37 -4.63 -22.33
C SER A 89 -15.50 -4.06 -23.47
N VAL A 90 -15.56 -2.74 -23.68
CA VAL A 90 -14.98 -2.01 -24.79
C VAL A 90 -13.49 -1.75 -24.59
N ASN A 91 -12.93 -1.96 -23.38
CA ASN A 91 -11.49 -1.74 -23.14
C ASN A 91 -10.77 -2.88 -22.38
N LEU A 92 -11.39 -4.06 -22.22
CA LEU A 92 -10.73 -5.22 -21.58
C LEU A 92 -9.51 -5.68 -22.39
N LEU A 93 -9.60 -5.66 -23.72
CA LEU A 93 -8.51 -6.03 -24.63
C LEU A 93 -7.26 -5.16 -24.45
N PRO A 94 -7.32 -3.82 -24.57
CA PRO A 94 -6.14 -2.99 -24.34
C PRO A 94 -5.66 -3.00 -22.89
N ALA A 95 -6.55 -3.12 -21.89
CA ALA A 95 -6.15 -3.21 -20.48
C ALA A 95 -5.39 -4.51 -20.17
N THR A 96 -5.88 -5.65 -20.68
CA THR A 96 -5.20 -6.94 -20.52
C THR A 96 -3.89 -6.98 -21.30
N LEU A 97 -3.88 -6.47 -22.54
CA LEU A 97 -2.65 -6.36 -23.33
C LEU A 97 -1.59 -5.51 -22.62
N LEU A 98 -1.98 -4.36 -22.06
CA LEU A 98 -1.07 -3.50 -21.33
C LEU A 98 -0.55 -4.16 -20.04
N SER A 99 -1.41 -4.81 -19.27
CA SER A 99 -1.03 -5.54 -18.06
C SER A 99 -0.07 -6.70 -18.36
N VAL A 100 -0.36 -7.51 -19.39
CA VAL A 100 0.50 -8.63 -19.82
C VAL A 100 1.83 -8.11 -20.36
N THR A 101 1.82 -7.06 -21.17
CA THR A 101 3.06 -6.47 -21.71
C THR A 101 3.93 -5.91 -20.58
N ALA A 102 3.34 -5.18 -19.62
CA ALA A 102 4.06 -4.66 -18.47
C ALA A 102 4.65 -5.81 -17.62
N ALA A 103 3.87 -6.86 -17.35
CA ALA A 103 4.35 -8.04 -16.62
C ALA A 103 5.50 -8.74 -17.36
N ALA A 104 5.38 -8.92 -18.69
CA ALA A 104 6.42 -9.53 -19.51
C ALA A 104 7.72 -8.71 -19.51
N VAL A 105 7.62 -7.38 -19.59
CA VAL A 105 8.79 -6.48 -19.51
C VAL A 105 9.46 -6.58 -18.14
N LEU A 106 8.68 -6.57 -17.05
CA LEU A 106 9.22 -6.70 -15.70
C LEU A 106 9.89 -8.06 -15.47
N ILE A 107 9.28 -9.14 -15.94
CA ILE A 107 9.86 -10.49 -15.85
C ILE A 107 11.13 -10.59 -16.69
N TYR A 108 11.11 -10.08 -17.92
CA TYR A 108 12.29 -10.05 -18.78
C TYR A 108 13.43 -9.28 -18.12
N ALA A 109 13.16 -8.05 -17.65
CA ALA A 109 14.12 -7.23 -16.93
C ALA A 109 14.68 -7.97 -15.71
N PHE A 110 13.82 -8.64 -14.93
CA PHE A 110 14.24 -9.40 -13.75
C PHE A 110 15.15 -10.60 -14.09
N VAL A 111 14.85 -11.33 -15.17
CA VAL A 111 15.62 -12.54 -15.55
C VAL A 111 16.92 -12.18 -16.27
N THR A 112 16.96 -11.07 -17.01
CA THR A 112 18.17 -10.64 -17.73
C THR A 112 19.09 -9.74 -16.91
N ALA A 113 18.61 -9.18 -15.80
CA ALA A 113 19.42 -8.35 -14.93
C ALA A 113 20.52 -9.19 -14.26
N ASP A 114 21.74 -8.65 -14.26
CA ASP A 114 22.86 -9.24 -13.53
C ASP A 114 22.79 -8.76 -12.07
N TRP A 115 22.24 -9.61 -11.20
CA TRP A 115 22.05 -9.28 -9.80
C TRP A 115 23.35 -9.48 -9.04
N ALA A 116 23.88 -8.40 -8.45
CA ALA A 116 24.98 -8.49 -7.51
C ALA A 116 24.49 -9.10 -6.19
N ILE A 117 24.62 -10.42 -6.06
CA ILE A 117 24.27 -11.15 -4.84
C ILE A 117 25.48 -11.05 -3.91
N THR A 118 25.34 -10.26 -2.85
CA THR A 118 26.30 -10.19 -1.75
C THR A 118 25.71 -10.85 -0.52
N ASP A 119 26.54 -11.52 0.26
CA ASP A 119 26.10 -11.98 1.58
C ASP A 119 25.71 -10.78 2.43
N ALA A 120 24.55 -10.87 3.08
CA ALA A 120 24.13 -9.87 4.02
C ALA A 120 25.08 -9.91 5.22
N GLU A 121 26.01 -8.95 5.31
CA GLU A 121 26.75 -8.71 6.55
C GLU A 121 25.73 -8.48 7.67
N GLY A 122 25.98 -9.05 8.85
CA GLY A 122 25.03 -9.14 9.96
C GLY A 122 24.54 -7.79 10.47
N LEU A 123 23.58 -7.19 9.75
CA LEU A 123 22.84 -6.00 10.16
C LEU A 123 21.83 -6.44 11.23
N THR A 124 22.31 -6.59 12.46
CA THR A 124 21.47 -6.89 13.62
C THR A 124 20.61 -5.70 14.04
N GLU A 125 20.92 -4.48 13.56
CA GLU A 125 20.19 -3.26 13.90
C GLU A 125 19.93 -2.39 12.66
N THR A 126 18.66 -2.25 12.27
CA THR A 126 18.26 -1.41 11.12
C THR A 126 17.93 0.03 11.50
N VAL A 127 17.55 0.27 12.76
CA VAL A 127 17.00 1.58 13.20
C VAL A 127 18.09 2.64 13.30
N HIS A 128 19.23 2.32 13.92
CA HIS A 128 20.29 3.29 14.14
C HIS A 128 20.93 3.79 12.84
N PRO A 129 21.35 2.91 11.89
CA PRO A 129 21.90 3.36 10.60
C PRO A 129 20.90 4.20 9.80
N LEU A 130 19.63 3.80 9.79
CA LEU A 130 18.59 4.55 9.10
C LEU A 130 18.40 5.96 9.70
N GLY A 131 18.41 6.08 11.03
CA GLY A 131 18.33 7.36 11.71
C GLY A 131 19.51 8.29 11.38
N MET A 132 20.72 7.72 11.31
CA MET A 132 21.91 8.46 10.89
C MET A 132 21.82 8.92 9.44
N MET A 133 21.33 8.08 8.53
CA MET A 133 21.12 8.44 7.13
C MET A 133 20.07 9.56 6.99
N LEU A 134 18.97 9.50 7.73
CA LEU A 134 17.93 10.53 7.73
C LEU A 134 18.41 11.88 8.29
N MET A 135 19.32 11.87 9.26
CA MET A 135 19.89 13.09 9.84
C MET A 135 21.15 13.59 9.11
N GLY A 136 21.77 12.75 8.27
CA GLY A 136 22.92 13.08 7.44
C GLY A 136 22.50 13.28 5.98
N ASP A 137 22.79 12.29 5.14
CA ASP A 137 22.66 12.38 3.68
C ASP A 137 21.23 12.66 3.19
N TYR A 138 20.23 12.17 3.92
CA TYR A 138 18.81 12.29 3.58
C TYR A 138 18.07 13.38 4.37
N LEU A 139 18.80 14.31 4.98
CA LEU A 139 18.21 15.41 5.76
C LEU A 139 17.24 16.27 4.93
N LEU A 140 17.61 16.61 3.69
CA LEU A 140 16.75 17.42 2.81
C LEU A 140 15.45 16.69 2.45
N PRO A 141 15.47 15.44 1.95
CA PRO A 141 14.26 14.63 1.78
C PRO A 141 13.41 14.53 3.06
N PHE A 142 14.03 14.32 4.22
CA PHE A 142 13.31 14.22 5.50
C PHE A 142 12.53 15.50 5.84
N ILE A 143 13.17 16.67 5.71
CA ILE A 143 12.49 17.96 5.92
C ILE A 143 11.37 18.17 4.90
N SER A 144 11.61 17.81 3.63
CA SER A 144 10.59 17.94 2.58
C SER A 144 9.35 17.07 2.83
N ALA A 145 9.53 15.85 3.37
CA ALA A 145 8.44 14.99 3.78
C ALA A 145 7.67 15.57 4.97
N GLY A 146 8.35 16.21 5.92
CA GLY A 146 7.71 16.95 7.03
C GLY A 146 6.84 18.10 6.55
N VAL A 147 7.34 18.90 5.59
CA VAL A 147 6.56 19.96 4.93
C VAL A 147 5.37 19.40 4.16
N LEU A 148 5.55 18.28 3.46
CA LEU A 148 4.46 17.58 2.76
C LEU A 148 3.36 17.15 3.73
N LEU A 149 3.72 16.61 4.90
CA LEU A 149 2.78 16.22 5.96
C LEU A 149 2.01 17.42 6.53
N LEU A 150 2.69 18.55 6.72
CA LEU A 150 2.06 19.80 7.14
C LEU A 150 1.02 20.26 6.10
N ILE A 151 1.41 20.28 4.82
CA ILE A 151 0.52 20.66 3.72
C ILE A 151 -0.68 19.70 3.64
N ALA A 152 -0.46 18.40 3.82
CA ALA A 152 -1.51 17.40 3.80
C ALA A 152 -2.56 17.62 4.91
N ILE A 153 -2.11 17.92 6.14
CA ILE A 153 -3.02 18.19 7.26
C ILE A 153 -3.81 19.48 7.03
N ILE A 154 -3.14 20.57 6.60
CA ILE A 154 -3.82 21.83 6.27
C ILE A 154 -4.85 21.61 5.16
N GLY A 155 -4.49 20.89 4.10
CA GLY A 155 -5.38 20.54 3.00
C GLY A 155 -6.60 19.73 3.44
N ALA A 156 -6.40 18.71 4.27
CA ALA A 156 -7.48 17.89 4.80
C ALA A 156 -8.46 18.71 5.65
N ILE A 157 -7.96 19.59 6.53
CA ILE A 157 -8.79 20.45 7.38
C ILE A 157 -9.62 21.42 6.52
N LEU A 158 -9.01 22.09 5.56
CA LEU A 158 -9.71 23.06 4.69
C LEU A 158 -10.82 22.42 3.83
N ILE A 159 -10.63 21.17 3.41
CA ILE A 159 -11.66 20.43 2.67
C ILE A 159 -12.80 20.01 3.61
N SER A 160 -12.48 19.55 4.81
CA SER A 160 -13.48 19.14 5.80
C SER A 160 -14.34 20.29 6.29
N THR A 161 -13.78 21.49 6.46
CA THR A 161 -14.53 22.67 6.95
C THR A 161 -15.42 23.29 5.89
N LYS A 162 -14.97 23.41 4.63
CA LYS A 162 -15.80 23.93 3.53
C LYS A 162 -17.07 23.14 3.26
N LEU A 163 -17.10 21.85 3.61
CA LEU A 163 -18.31 21.03 3.53
C LEU A 163 -19.36 21.45 4.58
N SER A 164 -18.93 21.91 5.75
CA SER A 164 -19.83 22.35 6.84
C SER A 164 -20.56 23.64 6.48
N ASP A 165 -19.84 24.67 6.02
CA ASP A 165 -20.42 26.00 5.72
C ASP A 165 -21.48 25.96 4.61
N ARG A 166 -21.33 25.07 3.62
CA ARG A 166 -22.31 24.91 2.52
C ARG A 166 -23.62 24.26 2.96
N SER A 167 -23.60 23.41 3.99
CA SER A 167 -24.82 22.80 4.53
C SER A 167 -25.67 23.82 5.29
N GLU A 168 -25.05 24.77 5.98
CA GLU A 168 -25.73 25.75 6.83
C GLU A 168 -26.42 26.85 5.98
N ASN A 169 -25.76 27.33 4.93
CA ASN A 169 -26.33 28.36 4.03
C ASN A 169 -27.44 27.83 3.08
N SER A 170 -27.55 26.50 2.90
CA SER A 170 -28.61 25.90 2.08
C SER A 170 -29.91 25.65 2.87
N SER A 171 -29.87 25.74 4.21
CA SER A 171 -31.06 25.61 5.08
C SER A 171 -31.76 26.93 5.39
N GLU A 172 -31.16 28.07 5.05
CA GLU A 172 -31.75 29.42 5.25
C GLU A 172 -32.51 29.97 4.02
N ILE A 173 -32.58 29.20 2.92
CA ILE A 173 -33.33 29.53 1.69
C ILE A 173 -34.50 28.54 1.53
#